data_AF-A0A1F5RFK8-F1
#
_entry.id   AF-A0A1F5RFK8-F1
#
_cell.length_a   1.000
_cell.length_b   1.000
_cell.length_c   1.000
_cell.angle_alpha   90.00
_cell.angle_beta   90.00
_cell.angle_gamma   90.00
#
_symmetry.space_group_name_H-M   'P 1'
#
loop_
_entity.id
_entity.type
_entity.pdbx_description
1 polymer ?
#
loop_
_entity_poly.entity_id
_entity_poly.type
_entity_poly.pdbx_seq_one_letter_code
_entity_poly.pdbx_strand_id
1 'polypeptide(L)'
;MVEGPISSSITVYPPNPNDPVVAETNTSEATAYSNGKKIVVDNAGKIHSVFAISDSVYYSSSIDDCETWSTPTAVGIGKRPAIEITAANMPTICWNNGNRLYSTKKASGAFEEPQLIYTGPEGSEISYLSYVLDQNTNNSYLGWVDEGATGSSVLIATYNPSTSANLSPTPIDQGGADAFKSPSLALDKAGNLKIAWSHSGKVYYKDNSEFFEMGDNGIHPIVDTYGDKTTVVWQEEIAPNIYQVVKKTKGLTGWSDKEIISYPDSLNADFPVVAAAGQYVYSKNVNGSDYDLIWNAEYDNGWSIHTQNLSGAQGGISRYPSIAFKQGWPKSKLYVLWTEEMPAKGSKAIAAPLVKAYPMSVDPVPCFYVDLGTEEAGNFTIQKKGTFYYGLHPGFTVDYHPSMLKYNFQNLDKNKRYRIKVTYYHEFDKAIKQTLSVDKTFNAKSNIEPKTVVTEEHWIPNSCIKDGQIEVTIAKIIGEYAVCSVIALYEYDRDCDGKTSEDIAESTSKTVNVYSYELMQNYPNPNTGKTAIKYQLAQPGKVNLKIYNTLGQVVKTLVSQEQQPGYYNVAWGGRDNTGKTTANGVYFYRLEAGDFKATKKMVVIR
;
A
#
# COMPACT_ATOMS: atom_id res chain seq x y z
N MET A 1 24.38 5.35 -0.76
CA MET A 1 23.40 5.67 0.31
C MET A 1 22.47 6.72 -0.23
N VAL A 2 21.19 6.46 -0.09
CA VAL A 2 20.11 6.85 -0.99
C VAL A 2 18.93 6.96 0.01
N GLU A 3 18.77 8.11 0.73
CA GLU A 3 17.53 8.69 1.40
C GLU A 3 16.45 9.54 0.59
N GLY A 4 15.42 8.96 -0.02
CA GLY A 4 14.60 9.57 -1.08
C GLY A 4 13.55 10.53 -0.53
N PRO A 5 12.47 10.83 -1.29
CA PRO A 5 11.68 12.00 -1.01
C PRO A 5 11.03 11.87 0.36
N ILE A 6 11.47 12.75 1.25
CA ILE A 6 10.75 13.22 2.42
C ILE A 6 10.63 12.17 3.52
N SER A 7 11.60 12.20 4.45
CA SER A 7 11.23 12.24 5.86
C SER A 7 10.31 13.46 6.04
N SER A 8 9.00 13.26 5.87
CA SER A 8 8.03 14.12 6.53
C SER A 8 8.47 14.08 7.99
N SER A 9 8.49 15.22 8.69
CA SER A 9 8.52 15.14 10.15
C SER A 9 7.51 14.07 10.51
N ILE A 10 7.98 12.95 11.06
CA ILE A 10 7.09 11.91 11.55
C ILE A 10 6.16 12.68 12.46
N THR A 11 4.90 12.84 12.05
CA THR A 11 3.91 13.40 12.94
C THR A 11 3.70 12.30 13.95
N VAL A 12 4.53 12.32 15.00
CA VAL A 12 4.42 11.45 16.14
C VAL A 12 3.17 11.93 16.85
N TYR A 13 2.03 11.36 16.49
CA TYR A 13 0.93 11.34 17.42
C TYR A 13 1.39 10.42 18.56
N PRO A 14 1.38 10.89 19.82
CA PRO A 14 1.67 10.00 20.92
C PRO A 14 0.72 8.80 20.82
N PRO A 15 1.20 7.56 21.07
CA PRO A 15 0.33 6.39 21.13
C PRO A 15 -0.86 6.70 22.05
N ASN A 16 -2.06 6.27 21.65
CA ASN A 16 -3.22 6.50 22.47
C ASN A 16 -3.01 5.70 23.77
N PRO A 17 -3.06 6.32 24.97
CA PRO A 17 -2.89 5.59 26.23
C PRO A 17 -3.93 4.46 26.43
N ASN A 18 -4.97 4.41 25.58
CA ASN A 18 -5.96 3.34 25.50
C ASN A 18 -5.81 2.45 24.25
N ASP A 19 -4.61 2.29 23.70
CA ASP A 19 -4.39 1.40 22.55
C ASP A 19 -4.98 0.00 22.85
N PRO A 20 -5.91 -0.49 22.00
CA PRO A 20 -6.58 -1.73 22.30
C PRO A 20 -5.63 -2.92 22.36
N VAL A 21 -5.68 -3.62 23.49
CA VAL A 21 -4.97 -4.88 23.71
C VAL A 21 -5.92 -6.01 23.36
N VAL A 22 -5.53 -6.84 22.39
CA VAL A 22 -6.27 -8.03 21.98
C VAL A 22 -6.08 -9.14 23.02
N ALA A 23 -4.84 -9.34 23.46
CA ALA A 23 -4.46 -10.34 24.45
C ALA A 23 -3.09 -10.04 25.07
N GLU A 24 -2.89 -10.48 26.31
CA GLU A 24 -1.55 -10.70 26.86
C GLU A 24 -0.95 -11.99 26.24
N THR A 25 0.36 -12.01 26.04
CA THR A 25 1.08 -13.18 25.55
C THR A 25 2.41 -13.33 26.28
N ASN A 26 3.03 -14.48 26.13
CA ASN A 26 4.36 -14.80 26.65
C ASN A 26 5.37 -15.15 25.55
N THR A 27 5.00 -14.91 24.28
CA THR A 27 5.87 -15.09 23.13
C THR A 27 6.01 -13.78 22.35
N SER A 28 7.24 -13.49 21.92
CA SER A 28 7.58 -12.37 21.05
C SER A 28 7.10 -12.56 19.61
N GLU A 29 6.65 -13.77 19.26
CA GLU A 29 6.21 -14.13 17.92
C GLU A 29 4.69 -14.40 17.86
N ALA A 30 3.90 -13.80 18.75
CA ALA A 30 2.45 -14.05 18.80
C ALA A 30 1.75 -13.77 17.46
N THR A 31 2.22 -12.76 16.73
CA THR A 31 1.77 -12.41 15.38
C THR A 31 2.80 -12.77 14.29
N ALA A 32 3.67 -13.76 14.56
CA ALA A 32 4.83 -14.16 13.75
C ALA A 32 4.72 -13.91 12.24
N TYR A 33 5.84 -13.48 11.65
CA TYR A 33 6.08 -13.17 10.22
C TYR A 33 5.86 -14.29 9.19
N SER A 34 5.04 -15.29 9.51
CA SER A 34 4.34 -16.04 8.48
C SER A 34 3.48 -15.10 7.64
N ASN A 35 3.67 -15.13 6.32
CA ASN A 35 3.02 -14.24 5.35
C ASN A 35 1.48 -14.37 5.28
N GLY A 36 0.89 -15.31 6.02
CA GLY A 36 -0.56 -15.42 6.17
C GLY A 36 -1.15 -14.29 7.03
N LYS A 37 -2.36 -13.87 6.70
CA LYS A 37 -3.06 -12.80 7.42
C LYS A 37 -3.35 -13.19 8.86
N LYS A 38 -3.15 -12.27 9.80
CA LYS A 38 -3.47 -12.44 11.23
C LYS A 38 -4.73 -11.68 11.63
N ILE A 39 -5.12 -10.70 10.84
CA ILE A 39 -6.32 -9.87 11.03
C ILE A 39 -7.07 -9.79 9.72
N VAL A 40 -8.40 -9.91 9.78
CA VAL A 40 -9.32 -9.78 8.65
C VAL A 40 -10.60 -9.10 9.13
N VAL A 41 -11.30 -8.46 8.22
CA VAL A 41 -12.58 -7.76 8.48
C VAL A 41 -13.65 -8.34 7.58
N ASP A 42 -14.80 -8.70 8.16
CA ASP A 42 -15.90 -9.27 7.40
C ASP A 42 -16.77 -8.17 6.74
N ASN A 43 -17.70 -8.62 5.89
CA ASN A 43 -18.62 -7.71 5.20
C ASN A 43 -19.49 -6.91 6.19
N ALA A 44 -19.82 -7.47 7.36
CA ALA A 44 -20.57 -6.79 8.41
C ALA A 44 -19.72 -5.79 9.24
N GLY A 45 -18.40 -5.73 9.02
CA GLY A 45 -17.48 -4.85 9.74
C GLY A 45 -16.93 -5.46 11.03
N LYS A 46 -17.21 -6.73 11.30
CA LYS A 46 -16.61 -7.45 12.43
C LYS A 46 -15.15 -7.73 12.11
N ILE A 47 -14.27 -7.41 13.05
CA ILE A 47 -12.85 -7.69 12.97
C ILE A 47 -12.57 -9.04 13.61
N HIS A 48 -11.77 -9.86 12.95
CA HIS A 48 -11.32 -11.16 13.43
C HIS A 48 -9.80 -11.20 13.48
N SER A 49 -9.25 -11.74 14.55
CA SER A 49 -7.81 -11.85 14.77
C SER A 49 -7.41 -13.23 15.24
N VAL A 50 -6.24 -13.69 14.79
CA VAL A 50 -5.58 -14.91 15.26
C VAL A 50 -4.15 -14.62 15.66
N PHE A 51 -3.69 -15.29 16.71
CA PHE A 51 -2.36 -15.13 17.27
C PHE A 51 -1.95 -16.38 18.05
N ALA A 52 -0.67 -16.49 18.38
CA ALA A 52 -0.12 -17.57 19.20
C ALA A 52 0.19 -17.09 20.63
N ILE A 53 -0.08 -17.96 21.60
CA ILE A 53 0.43 -17.82 22.97
C ILE A 53 1.14 -19.15 23.29
N SER A 54 2.46 -19.10 23.50
CA SER A 54 3.31 -20.29 23.56
C SER A 54 3.13 -21.19 22.32
N ASP A 55 2.70 -22.45 22.50
CA ASP A 55 2.46 -23.42 21.43
C ASP A 55 0.96 -23.61 21.13
N SER A 56 0.13 -22.59 21.41
CA SER A 56 -1.31 -22.63 21.18
C SER A 56 -1.78 -21.47 20.33
N VAL A 57 -2.71 -21.75 19.41
CA VAL A 57 -3.36 -20.78 18.54
C VAL A 57 -4.64 -20.29 19.21
N TYR A 58 -4.84 -18.98 19.19
CA TYR A 58 -5.99 -18.30 19.74
C TYR A 58 -6.70 -17.46 18.68
N TYR A 59 -8.00 -17.28 18.90
CA TYR A 59 -8.87 -16.41 18.11
C TYR A 59 -9.53 -15.38 19.02
N SER A 60 -9.66 -14.15 18.52
CA SER A 60 -10.50 -13.11 19.11
C SER A 60 -11.17 -12.27 18.02
N SER A 61 -12.22 -11.53 18.38
CA SER A 61 -12.92 -10.63 17.49
C SER A 61 -13.40 -9.37 18.17
N SER A 62 -13.61 -8.31 17.39
CA SER A 62 -14.17 -7.02 17.80
C SER A 62 -15.32 -6.64 16.88
N ILE A 63 -16.32 -5.96 17.43
CA ILE A 63 -17.52 -5.46 16.70
C ILE A 63 -17.64 -3.92 16.76
N ASP A 64 -16.64 -3.27 17.36
CA ASP A 64 -16.63 -1.86 17.72
C ASP A 64 -15.28 -1.23 17.31
N ASP A 65 -14.82 -1.53 16.09
CA ASP A 65 -13.58 -0.96 15.53
C ASP A 65 -12.35 -1.15 16.43
N CYS A 66 -12.17 -2.35 16.98
CA CYS A 66 -11.10 -2.70 17.90
C CYS A 66 -11.18 -2.03 19.28
N GLU A 67 -12.23 -1.29 19.64
CA GLU A 67 -12.36 -0.71 20.99
C GLU A 67 -12.41 -1.79 22.08
N THR A 68 -13.15 -2.88 21.84
CA THR A 68 -13.17 -4.05 22.72
C THR A 68 -12.97 -5.35 21.94
N TRP A 69 -12.37 -6.34 22.61
CA TRP A 69 -12.12 -7.66 22.06
C TRP A 69 -12.81 -8.73 22.90
N SER A 70 -13.37 -9.73 22.23
CA SER A 70 -13.87 -10.93 22.89
C SER A 70 -12.77 -11.66 23.65
N THR A 71 -13.12 -12.42 24.68
CA THR A 71 -12.14 -13.28 25.37
C THR A 71 -11.44 -14.22 24.37
N PRO A 72 -10.09 -14.26 24.33
CA PRO A 72 -9.35 -15.16 23.46
C PRO A 72 -9.78 -16.61 23.63
N THR A 73 -10.17 -17.25 22.54
CA THR A 73 -10.61 -18.65 22.51
C THR A 73 -9.51 -19.50 21.89
N ALA A 74 -9.08 -20.56 22.59
CA ALA A 74 -8.11 -21.50 22.05
C ALA A 74 -8.72 -22.28 20.87
N VAL A 75 -7.96 -22.38 19.78
CA VAL A 75 -8.36 -23.00 18.51
C VAL A 75 -7.67 -24.36 18.33
N GLY A 76 -6.40 -24.46 18.75
CA GLY A 76 -5.61 -25.67 18.62
C GLY A 76 -4.16 -25.46 19.05
N ILE A 77 -3.38 -26.54 19.04
CA ILE A 77 -1.95 -26.54 19.38
C ILE A 77 -1.13 -26.30 18.10
N GLY A 78 -0.22 -25.34 18.14
CA GLY A 78 0.73 -25.03 17.08
C GLY A 78 1.13 -23.56 17.05
N LYS A 79 1.69 -23.13 15.91
CA LYS A 79 2.29 -21.81 15.68
C LYS A 79 1.84 -21.22 14.35
N ARG A 80 2.21 -19.95 14.13
CA ARG A 80 2.07 -19.22 12.86
C ARG A 80 0.66 -19.33 12.25
N PRO A 81 -0.40 -19.01 13.01
CA PRO A 81 -1.76 -19.13 12.50
C PRO A 81 -2.02 -18.13 11.38
N ALA A 82 -2.93 -18.45 10.48
CA ALA A 82 -3.44 -17.56 9.44
C ALA A 82 -4.96 -17.67 9.37
N ILE A 83 -5.64 -16.55 9.09
CA ILE A 83 -7.10 -16.48 9.06
C ILE A 83 -7.60 -15.91 7.73
N GLU A 84 -8.71 -16.48 7.25
CA GLU A 84 -9.53 -15.93 6.16
C GLU A 84 -11.01 -16.05 6.49
N ILE A 85 -11.86 -15.39 5.70
CA ILE A 85 -13.31 -15.38 5.88
C ILE A 85 -13.99 -15.88 4.61
N THR A 86 -14.83 -16.90 4.76
CA THR A 86 -15.68 -17.42 3.67
C THR A 86 -16.75 -16.40 3.25
N ALA A 87 -17.38 -16.57 2.08
CA ALA A 87 -18.50 -15.71 1.67
C ALA A 87 -19.68 -15.70 2.66
N ALA A 88 -19.82 -16.74 3.49
CA ALA A 88 -20.84 -16.81 4.54
C ALA A 88 -20.41 -16.15 5.87
N ASN A 89 -19.36 -15.31 5.86
CA ASN A 89 -18.78 -14.67 7.04
C ASN A 89 -18.32 -15.67 8.13
N MET A 90 -17.88 -16.87 7.73
CA MET A 90 -17.30 -17.85 8.66
C MET A 90 -15.77 -17.73 8.69
N PRO A 91 -15.16 -17.38 9.84
CA PRO A 91 -13.73 -17.43 10.05
C PRO A 91 -13.18 -18.84 9.82
N THR A 92 -12.14 -18.95 9.01
CA THR A 92 -11.40 -20.19 8.75
C THR A 92 -9.94 -19.94 9.10
N ILE A 93 -9.38 -20.82 9.93
CA ILE A 93 -8.04 -20.66 10.49
C ILE A 93 -7.20 -21.86 10.05
N CYS A 94 -5.97 -21.61 9.62
CA CYS A 94 -4.96 -22.62 9.38
C CYS A 94 -3.71 -22.34 10.20
N TRP A 95 -2.99 -23.36 10.63
CA TRP A 95 -1.75 -23.21 11.40
C TRP A 95 -0.85 -24.44 11.26
N ASN A 96 0.43 -24.30 11.62
CA ASN A 96 1.36 -25.42 11.62
C ASN A 96 1.65 -25.93 13.04
N ASN A 97 1.99 -27.20 13.15
CA ASN A 97 2.57 -27.79 14.36
C ASN A 97 3.65 -28.79 13.94
N GLY A 98 4.91 -28.37 14.02
CA GLY A 98 6.03 -29.09 13.41
C GLY A 98 5.85 -29.22 11.90
N ASN A 99 5.85 -30.45 11.39
CA ASN A 99 5.62 -30.79 9.98
C ASN A 99 4.14 -30.98 9.59
N ARG A 100 3.18 -30.59 10.45
CA ARG A 100 1.74 -30.79 10.19
C ARG A 100 1.02 -29.48 9.99
N LEU A 101 0.07 -29.45 9.05
CA LEU A 101 -0.88 -28.34 8.90
C LEU A 101 -2.26 -28.75 9.36
N TYR A 102 -2.89 -27.85 10.11
CA TYR A 102 -4.25 -27.99 10.59
C TYR A 102 -5.13 -26.89 10.05
N SER A 103 -6.42 -27.18 9.91
CA SER A 103 -7.45 -26.18 9.61
C SER A 103 -8.68 -26.39 10.48
N THR A 104 -9.33 -25.30 10.86
CA THR A 104 -10.70 -25.30 11.38
C THR A 104 -11.49 -24.12 10.84
N LYS A 105 -12.81 -24.18 10.94
CA LYS A 105 -13.72 -23.06 10.68
C LYS A 105 -14.67 -22.87 11.84
N LYS A 106 -15.14 -21.63 12.00
CA LYS A 106 -16.14 -21.26 13.00
C LYS A 106 -17.52 -21.18 12.35
N ALA A 107 -18.37 -22.15 12.65
CA ALA A 107 -19.79 -22.09 12.30
C ALA A 107 -20.54 -21.07 13.19
N SER A 108 -21.88 -21.08 13.19
CA SER A 108 -22.73 -20.17 13.98
C SER A 108 -22.50 -20.22 15.51
N GLY A 109 -21.63 -21.11 16.01
CA GLY A 109 -21.25 -21.25 17.42
C GLY A 109 -19.74 -21.36 17.62
N ALA A 110 -19.30 -22.52 18.10
CA ALA A 110 -17.89 -22.83 18.37
C ALA A 110 -17.10 -23.12 17.07
N PHE A 111 -15.78 -23.18 17.20
CA PHE A 111 -14.93 -23.77 16.16
C PHE A 111 -15.23 -25.27 16.04
N GLU A 112 -15.17 -25.76 14.80
CA GLU A 112 -15.17 -27.20 14.54
C GLU A 112 -13.86 -27.83 15.04
N GLU A 113 -13.88 -29.16 15.23
CA GLU A 113 -12.67 -29.90 15.60
C GLU A 113 -11.57 -29.70 14.54
N PRO A 114 -10.34 -29.32 14.95
CA PRO A 114 -9.22 -29.16 14.04
C PRO A 114 -8.98 -30.38 13.14
N GLN A 115 -8.96 -30.16 11.84
CA GLN A 115 -8.66 -31.17 10.84
C GLN A 115 -7.18 -31.11 10.47
N LEU A 116 -6.49 -32.26 10.51
CA LEU A 116 -5.17 -32.41 9.92
C LEU A 116 -5.31 -32.46 8.40
N ILE A 117 -4.77 -31.47 7.69
CA ILE A 117 -4.94 -31.34 6.24
C ILE A 117 -3.66 -31.68 5.46
N TYR A 118 -2.51 -31.72 6.13
CA TYR A 118 -1.24 -32.10 5.53
C TYR A 118 -0.23 -32.57 6.56
N THR A 119 0.62 -33.52 6.18
CA THR A 119 1.80 -33.95 6.94
C THR A 119 2.99 -33.96 5.98
N GLY A 120 3.97 -33.11 6.26
CA GLY A 120 5.23 -33.04 5.56
C GLY A 120 6.16 -34.21 5.90
N PRO A 121 7.34 -34.26 5.25
CA PRO A 121 8.34 -35.30 5.50
C PRO A 121 8.70 -35.46 6.98
N GLU A 122 9.11 -36.66 7.37
CA GLU A 122 9.59 -36.88 8.75
C GLU A 122 10.88 -36.08 8.99
N GLY A 123 10.95 -35.40 10.13
CA GLY A 123 12.10 -34.56 10.49
C GLY A 123 12.15 -33.19 9.79
N SER A 124 11.12 -32.80 9.03
CA SER A 124 10.96 -31.42 8.55
C SER A 124 10.21 -30.53 9.53
N GLU A 125 10.23 -29.22 9.29
CA GLU A 125 9.32 -28.25 9.90
C GLU A 125 8.59 -27.48 8.80
N ILE A 126 7.33 -27.11 9.05
CA ILE A 126 6.61 -26.18 8.18
C ILE A 126 6.82 -24.75 8.65
N SER A 127 7.28 -23.88 7.75
CA SER A 127 7.48 -22.46 8.01
C SER A 127 6.77 -21.58 6.98
N TYR A 128 6.62 -20.29 7.34
CA TYR A 128 6.05 -19.24 6.48
C TYR A 128 4.69 -19.54 5.85
N LEU A 129 3.75 -20.08 6.65
CA LEU A 129 2.39 -20.33 6.17
C LEU A 129 1.76 -19.03 5.64
N SER A 130 1.33 -19.07 4.39
CA SER A 130 0.50 -18.08 3.71
C SER A 130 -0.83 -18.73 3.33
N TYR A 131 -1.90 -17.95 3.43
CA TYR A 131 -3.26 -18.45 3.25
C TYR A 131 -4.13 -17.36 2.64
N VAL A 132 -4.83 -17.69 1.56
CA VAL A 132 -5.89 -16.88 0.95
C VAL A 132 -7.10 -17.73 0.60
N LEU A 133 -8.28 -17.12 0.57
CA LEU A 133 -9.54 -17.79 0.24
C LEU A 133 -10.28 -17.00 -0.82
N ASP A 134 -10.70 -17.70 -1.89
CA ASP A 134 -11.59 -17.13 -2.89
C ASP A 134 -13.03 -17.22 -2.38
N GLN A 135 -13.64 -16.08 -2.05
CA GLN A 135 -15.00 -16.04 -1.52
C GLN A 135 -16.05 -16.49 -2.55
N ASN A 136 -15.77 -16.39 -3.85
CA ASN A 136 -16.71 -16.81 -4.88
C ASN A 136 -16.83 -18.34 -4.96
N THR A 137 -15.72 -19.05 -4.77
CA THR A 137 -15.66 -20.52 -4.90
C THR A 137 -15.52 -21.24 -3.56
N ASN A 138 -15.20 -20.51 -2.49
CA ASN A 138 -14.73 -21.02 -1.20
C ASN A 138 -13.52 -21.97 -1.31
N ASN A 139 -12.72 -21.83 -2.37
CA ASN A 139 -11.44 -22.52 -2.48
C ASN A 139 -10.38 -21.74 -1.68
N SER A 140 -9.72 -22.46 -0.78
CA SER A 140 -8.55 -22.01 -0.03
C SER A 140 -7.27 -22.32 -0.81
N TYR A 141 -6.31 -21.40 -0.77
CA TYR A 141 -4.97 -21.60 -1.31
C TYR A 141 -3.96 -21.39 -0.19
N LEU A 142 -3.13 -22.40 0.03
CA LEU A 142 -2.11 -22.40 1.07
C LEU A 142 -0.73 -22.45 0.40
N GLY A 143 0.20 -21.71 0.96
CA GLY A 143 1.61 -21.70 0.54
C GLY A 143 2.50 -21.79 1.78
N TRP A 144 3.56 -22.59 1.74
CA TRP A 144 4.47 -22.75 2.87
C TRP A 144 5.83 -23.23 2.41
N VAL A 145 6.79 -23.24 3.33
CA VAL A 145 8.08 -23.88 3.14
C VAL A 145 8.12 -25.15 3.99
N ASP A 146 8.46 -26.27 3.36
CA ASP A 146 8.91 -27.47 4.07
C ASP A 146 10.42 -27.35 4.28
N GLU A 147 10.85 -27.21 5.54
CA GLU A 147 12.25 -27.11 5.93
C GLU A 147 12.76 -28.50 6.36
N GLY A 148 13.47 -29.19 5.47
CA GLY A 148 14.01 -30.53 5.72
C GLY A 148 15.54 -30.57 5.75
N ALA A 149 16.10 -31.60 6.41
CA ALA A 149 17.55 -31.79 6.52
C ALA A 149 18.27 -31.96 5.16
N THR A 150 17.56 -32.39 4.13
CA THR A 150 18.08 -32.58 2.75
C THR A 150 17.83 -31.39 1.83
N GLY A 151 17.21 -30.32 2.35
CA GLY A 151 16.87 -29.11 1.60
C GLY A 151 15.41 -28.68 1.81
N SER A 152 15.14 -27.42 1.47
CA SER A 152 13.82 -26.81 1.62
C SER A 152 13.05 -26.78 0.29
N SER A 153 11.72 -26.63 0.34
CA SER A 153 10.88 -26.48 -0.86
C SER A 153 9.73 -25.50 -0.61
N VAL A 154 9.42 -24.67 -1.59
CA VAL A 154 8.23 -23.81 -1.55
C VAL A 154 7.07 -24.58 -2.17
N LEU A 155 6.06 -24.87 -1.35
CA LEU A 155 4.89 -25.64 -1.74
C LEU A 155 3.67 -24.73 -1.82
N ILE A 156 2.80 -25.02 -2.80
CA ILE A 156 1.45 -24.45 -2.87
C ILE A 156 0.43 -25.57 -2.98
N ALA A 157 -0.74 -25.40 -2.37
CA ALA A 157 -1.85 -26.32 -2.51
C ALA A 157 -3.18 -25.57 -2.55
N THR A 158 -4.11 -26.11 -3.33
CA THR A 158 -5.52 -25.73 -3.24
C THR A 158 -6.24 -26.69 -2.29
N TYR A 159 -7.16 -26.15 -1.50
CA TYR A 159 -7.95 -26.87 -0.52
C TYR A 159 -9.39 -26.41 -0.59
N ASN A 160 -10.31 -27.35 -0.57
CA ASN A 160 -11.71 -27.05 -0.33
C ASN A 160 -12.27 -28.14 0.60
N PRO A 161 -12.65 -27.78 1.83
CA PRO A 161 -13.09 -28.75 2.84
C PRO A 161 -14.38 -29.50 2.42
N SER A 162 -15.12 -28.98 1.44
CA SER A 162 -16.31 -29.64 0.89
C SER A 162 -15.99 -30.68 -0.18
N THR A 163 -14.79 -30.65 -0.78
CA THR A 163 -14.43 -31.55 -1.90
C THR A 163 -13.15 -32.34 -1.69
N SER A 164 -12.33 -31.96 -0.71
CA SER A 164 -10.99 -32.54 -0.47
C SER A 164 -10.78 -32.79 1.02
N ALA A 165 -10.29 -33.99 1.37
CA ALA A 165 -9.93 -34.33 2.75
C ALA A 165 -8.50 -33.87 3.13
N ASN A 166 -7.58 -33.79 2.16
CA ASN A 166 -6.18 -33.44 2.38
C ASN A 166 -5.67 -32.50 1.28
N LEU A 167 -4.60 -31.75 1.58
CA LEU A 167 -3.84 -30.98 0.60
C LEU A 167 -3.07 -31.89 -0.35
N SER A 168 -3.00 -31.50 -1.62
CA SER A 168 -2.09 -32.09 -2.60
C SER A 168 -1.11 -31.00 -3.08
N PRO A 169 0.02 -30.79 -2.35
CA PRO A 169 0.93 -29.72 -2.68
C PRO A 169 1.68 -29.94 -3.99
N THR A 170 1.91 -28.85 -4.70
CA THR A 170 2.81 -28.76 -5.85
C THR A 170 4.01 -27.89 -5.48
N PRO A 171 5.24 -28.36 -5.68
CA PRO A 171 6.42 -27.51 -5.51
C PRO A 171 6.48 -26.47 -6.63
N ILE A 172 6.69 -25.22 -6.25
CA ILE A 172 6.96 -24.13 -7.21
C ILE A 172 8.43 -23.75 -7.29
N ASP A 173 9.20 -24.14 -6.27
CA ASP A 173 10.65 -23.95 -6.22
C ASP A 173 11.28 -24.97 -5.24
N GLN A 174 12.49 -25.46 -5.52
CA GLN A 174 13.14 -26.56 -4.77
C GLN A 174 14.68 -26.48 -4.79
N GLY A 175 15.31 -26.90 -3.67
CA GLY A 175 16.75 -27.17 -3.57
C GLY A 175 17.55 -26.31 -2.58
N GLY A 176 18.51 -26.90 -1.87
CA GLY A 176 19.46 -26.19 -0.98
C GLY A 176 19.04 -26.08 0.49
N ALA A 177 20.02 -25.97 1.40
CA ALA A 177 19.82 -25.98 2.86
C ALA A 177 19.38 -24.61 3.44
N ASP A 178 19.68 -23.50 2.74
CA ASP A 178 19.41 -22.12 3.20
C ASP A 178 18.58 -21.31 2.18
N ALA A 179 17.90 -22.01 1.27
CA ALA A 179 17.50 -21.44 0.00
C ALA A 179 16.17 -20.66 0.02
N PHE A 180 15.11 -21.12 0.71
CA PHE A 180 13.76 -20.56 0.50
C PHE A 180 13.18 -19.87 1.71
N LYS A 181 12.55 -18.70 1.51
CA LYS A 181 11.77 -18.03 2.54
C LYS A 181 10.50 -17.40 1.98
N SER A 182 9.45 -17.48 2.79
CA SER A 182 8.31 -16.54 2.76
C SER A 182 7.52 -16.51 1.45
N PRO A 183 6.86 -17.62 1.04
CA PRO A 183 5.79 -17.52 0.05
C PRO A 183 4.69 -16.61 0.59
N SER A 184 4.23 -15.68 -0.23
CA SER A 184 3.05 -14.85 -0.01
C SER A 184 2.07 -15.08 -1.15
N LEU A 185 0.78 -15.09 -0.81
CA LEU A 185 -0.31 -15.34 -1.74
C LEU A 185 -1.30 -14.19 -1.73
N ALA A 186 -1.83 -13.84 -2.90
CA ALA A 186 -2.96 -12.93 -3.07
C ALA A 186 -3.88 -13.45 -4.19
N LEU A 187 -5.14 -13.01 -4.19
CA LEU A 187 -6.12 -13.33 -5.22
C LEU A 187 -6.61 -12.02 -5.85
N ASP A 188 -6.45 -11.89 -7.17
CA ASP A 188 -7.10 -10.80 -7.87
C ASP A 188 -8.63 -10.95 -7.86
N LYS A 189 -9.35 -9.91 -8.32
CA LYS A 189 -10.82 -9.89 -8.31
C LYS A 189 -11.46 -11.04 -9.11
N ALA A 190 -10.75 -11.60 -10.09
CA ALA A 190 -11.21 -12.74 -10.87
C ALA A 190 -10.85 -14.09 -10.22
N GLY A 191 -10.24 -14.09 -9.04
CA GLY A 191 -9.82 -15.28 -8.31
C GLY A 191 -8.51 -15.89 -8.80
N ASN A 192 -7.72 -15.17 -9.62
CA ASN A 192 -6.43 -15.70 -10.05
C ASN A 192 -5.38 -15.51 -8.95
N LEU A 193 -4.65 -16.59 -8.68
CA LEU A 193 -3.60 -16.64 -7.67
C LEU A 193 -2.35 -15.87 -8.12
N LYS A 194 -1.88 -14.98 -7.24
CA LYS A 194 -0.59 -14.28 -7.35
C LYS A 194 0.33 -14.79 -6.24
N ILE A 195 1.58 -15.05 -6.59
CA ILE A 195 2.54 -15.67 -5.68
C ILE A 195 3.83 -14.86 -5.72
N ALA A 196 4.37 -14.51 -4.55
CA ALA A 196 5.72 -14.00 -4.41
C ALA A 196 6.49 -14.81 -3.36
N TRP A 197 7.77 -15.07 -3.58
CA TRP A 197 8.62 -15.76 -2.60
C TRP A 197 10.07 -15.32 -2.75
N SER A 198 10.90 -15.62 -1.75
CA SER A 198 12.33 -15.38 -1.82
C SER A 198 13.12 -16.68 -1.88
N HIS A 199 14.17 -16.69 -2.70
CA HIS A 199 15.11 -17.79 -2.84
C HIS A 199 16.55 -17.25 -2.97
N SER A 200 17.43 -17.59 -2.03
CA SER A 200 18.85 -17.20 -2.01
C SER A 200 19.09 -15.70 -2.19
N GLY A 201 18.28 -14.89 -1.50
CA GLY A 201 18.34 -13.44 -1.57
C GLY A 201 17.73 -12.86 -2.85
N LYS A 202 17.08 -13.63 -3.70
CA LYS A 202 16.29 -13.11 -4.83
C LYS A 202 14.82 -13.17 -4.52
N VAL A 203 14.04 -12.24 -5.05
CA VAL A 203 12.58 -12.24 -4.97
C VAL A 203 12.00 -12.64 -6.31
N TYR A 204 11.09 -13.60 -6.29
CA TYR A 204 10.41 -14.14 -7.46
C TYR A 204 8.92 -13.82 -7.41
N TYR A 205 8.33 -13.67 -8.58
CA TYR A 205 6.88 -13.55 -8.75
C TYR A 205 6.38 -14.54 -9.78
N LYS A 206 5.20 -15.09 -9.51
CA LYS A 206 4.48 -15.98 -10.42
C LYS A 206 2.99 -15.70 -10.38
N ASP A 207 2.38 -15.69 -11.56
CA ASP A 207 0.94 -15.88 -11.73
C ASP A 207 0.67 -16.85 -12.90
N ASN A 208 -0.57 -16.89 -13.39
CA ASN A 208 -0.94 -17.78 -14.50
C ASN A 208 -0.27 -17.40 -15.84
N SER A 209 0.26 -16.18 -15.97
CA SER A 209 0.78 -15.62 -17.21
C SER A 209 2.28 -15.38 -17.20
N GLU A 210 2.85 -15.10 -16.03
CA GLU A 210 4.24 -14.63 -15.88
C GLU A 210 4.96 -15.39 -14.76
N PHE A 211 6.25 -15.62 -14.96
CA PHE A 211 7.19 -16.05 -13.93
C PHE A 211 8.54 -15.36 -14.17
N PHE A 212 9.00 -14.58 -13.20
CA PHE A 212 10.25 -13.83 -13.33
C PHE A 212 10.84 -13.41 -11.98
N GLU A 213 12.11 -13.05 -12.00
CA GLU A 213 12.84 -12.47 -10.86
C GLU A 213 12.51 -10.97 -10.74
N MET A 214 12.00 -10.54 -9.59
CA MET A 214 11.63 -9.16 -9.32
C MET A 214 12.78 -8.28 -8.85
N GLY A 215 13.72 -8.86 -8.10
CA GLY A 215 14.85 -8.15 -7.51
C GLY A 215 15.83 -9.05 -6.75
N ASP A 216 17.01 -8.49 -6.50
CA ASP A 216 18.11 -9.11 -5.74
C ASP A 216 18.15 -8.58 -4.29
N ASN A 217 18.93 -9.26 -3.44
CA ASN A 217 19.08 -9.03 -1.99
C ASN A 217 17.77 -8.91 -1.21
N GLY A 218 16.70 -9.57 -1.67
CA GLY A 218 15.37 -9.46 -1.08
C GLY A 218 14.96 -10.66 -0.23
N ILE A 219 14.26 -10.38 0.86
CA ILE A 219 13.61 -11.35 1.75
C ILE A 219 12.20 -10.89 2.14
N HIS A 220 11.38 -11.83 2.61
CA HIS A 220 10.02 -11.59 3.12
C HIS A 220 9.12 -10.79 2.15
N PRO A 221 8.97 -11.24 0.89
CA PRO A 221 8.05 -10.58 -0.01
C PRO A 221 6.60 -10.82 0.42
N ILE A 222 5.79 -9.77 0.36
CA ILE A 222 4.34 -9.80 0.51
C ILE A 222 3.72 -9.33 -0.80
N VAL A 223 2.82 -10.13 -1.35
CA VAL A 223 1.98 -9.75 -2.49
C VAL A 223 0.58 -9.38 -2.00
N ASP A 224 0.04 -8.29 -2.54
CA ASP A 224 -1.36 -7.90 -2.36
C ASP A 224 -1.95 -7.46 -3.70
N THR A 225 -3.25 -7.63 -3.83
CA THR A 225 -4.00 -7.24 -5.02
C THR A 225 -5.20 -6.42 -4.59
N TYR A 226 -5.39 -5.25 -5.21
CA TYR A 226 -6.54 -4.40 -4.95
C TYR A 226 -6.98 -3.75 -6.25
N GLY A 227 -8.23 -4.04 -6.65
CA GLY A 227 -8.74 -3.58 -7.92
C GLY A 227 -7.93 -4.11 -9.10
N ASP A 228 -7.39 -3.21 -9.93
CA ASP A 228 -6.52 -3.52 -11.08
C ASP A 228 -5.03 -3.58 -10.76
N LYS A 229 -4.64 -3.37 -9.49
CA LYS A 229 -3.23 -3.34 -9.08
C LYS A 229 -2.79 -4.63 -8.40
N THR A 230 -1.58 -5.06 -8.73
CA THR A 230 -0.83 -6.06 -7.94
C THR A 230 0.43 -5.39 -7.41
N THR A 231 0.63 -5.40 -6.10
CA THR A 231 1.83 -4.84 -5.47
C THR A 231 2.60 -5.94 -4.77
N VAL A 232 3.91 -5.99 -4.99
CA VAL A 232 4.83 -6.81 -4.21
C VAL A 232 5.75 -5.89 -3.44
N VAL A 233 5.76 -6.02 -2.12
CA VAL A 233 6.64 -5.30 -1.20
C VAL A 233 7.60 -6.30 -0.54
N TRP A 234 8.85 -5.95 -0.35
CA TRP A 234 9.83 -6.83 0.31
C TRP A 234 10.91 -6.04 1.05
N GLN A 235 11.63 -6.74 1.92
CA GLN A 235 12.83 -6.21 2.57
C GLN A 235 14.03 -6.41 1.67
N GLU A 236 14.78 -5.36 1.39
CA GLU A 236 16.00 -5.43 0.60
C GLU A 236 17.22 -5.11 1.47
N GLU A 237 18.17 -6.04 1.50
CA GLU A 237 19.46 -5.86 2.17
C GLU A 237 20.37 -4.98 1.30
N ILE A 238 20.74 -3.82 1.84
CA ILE A 238 21.61 -2.85 1.15
C ILE A 238 23.05 -2.85 1.68
N ALA A 239 23.25 -3.43 2.86
CA ALA A 239 24.52 -3.70 3.51
C ALA A 239 24.27 -4.79 4.57
N PRO A 240 25.32 -5.50 5.07
CA PRO A 240 25.14 -6.60 6.00
C PRO A 240 24.25 -6.25 7.20
N ASN A 241 23.10 -6.91 7.31
CA ASN A 241 22.04 -6.68 8.30
C ASN A 241 21.45 -5.26 8.29
N ILE A 242 21.49 -4.57 7.16
CA ILE A 242 20.85 -3.26 6.94
C ILE A 242 19.80 -3.40 5.85
N TYR A 243 18.53 -3.29 6.27
CA TYR A 243 17.37 -3.51 5.40
C TYR A 243 16.60 -2.21 5.13
N GLN A 244 16.20 -2.05 3.87
CA GLN A 244 15.21 -1.07 3.43
C GLN A 244 13.93 -1.80 2.97
N VAL A 245 12.82 -1.07 2.85
CA VAL A 245 11.58 -1.61 2.27
C VAL A 245 11.40 -1.07 0.87
N VAL A 246 11.22 -1.96 -0.09
CA VAL A 246 11.04 -1.65 -1.51
C VAL A 246 9.81 -2.35 -2.07
N LYS A 247 9.34 -1.90 -3.22
CA LYS A 247 8.22 -2.51 -3.93
C LYS A 247 8.35 -2.42 -5.45
N LYS A 248 7.47 -3.17 -6.11
CA LYS A 248 7.03 -2.94 -7.49
C LYS A 248 5.52 -3.09 -7.56
N THR A 249 4.87 -2.31 -8.40
CA THR A 249 3.43 -2.36 -8.61
C THR A 249 3.14 -2.61 -10.08
N LYS A 250 2.35 -3.65 -10.38
CA LYS A 250 1.77 -3.89 -11.69
C LYS A 250 0.48 -3.10 -11.82
N GLY A 251 0.47 -2.14 -12.74
CA GLY A 251 -0.73 -1.46 -13.21
C GLY A 251 -1.08 -1.88 -14.64
N LEU A 252 -1.85 -1.05 -15.33
CA LEU A 252 -2.30 -1.31 -16.70
C LEU A 252 -1.15 -1.38 -17.72
N THR A 253 -0.10 -0.59 -17.50
CA THR A 253 1.08 -0.50 -18.39
C THR A 253 2.18 -1.51 -18.03
N GLY A 254 1.90 -2.44 -17.12
CA GLY A 254 2.86 -3.42 -16.62
C GLY A 254 3.45 -3.06 -15.27
N TRP A 255 4.57 -3.70 -14.95
CA TRP A 255 5.30 -3.49 -13.69
C TRP A 255 6.04 -2.16 -13.66
N SER A 256 5.91 -1.42 -12.57
CA SER A 256 6.73 -0.24 -12.30
C SER A 256 8.21 -0.61 -12.10
N ASP A 257 9.08 0.39 -12.19
CA ASP A 257 10.45 0.28 -11.69
C ASP A 257 10.44 0.00 -10.17
N LYS A 258 11.55 -0.49 -9.64
CA LYS A 258 11.69 -0.72 -8.20
C LYS A 258 11.66 0.62 -7.45
N GLU A 259 10.74 0.74 -6.49
CA GLU A 259 10.52 1.95 -5.69
C GLU A 259 10.88 1.69 -4.23
N ILE A 260 11.41 2.70 -3.53
CA ILE A 260 11.77 2.61 -2.11
C ILE A 260 10.66 3.24 -1.26
N ILE A 261 10.13 2.47 -0.32
CA ILE A 261 9.10 2.88 0.64
C ILE A 261 9.72 3.39 1.93
N SER A 262 10.71 2.67 2.46
CA SER A 262 11.43 3.06 3.67
C SER A 262 12.88 3.32 3.33
N TYR A 263 13.34 4.53 3.59
CA TYR A 263 14.71 4.91 3.29
C TYR A 263 15.71 4.41 4.32
N PRO A 264 16.94 4.11 3.88
CA PRO A 264 17.99 3.62 4.75
C PRO A 264 18.57 4.78 5.57
N ASP A 265 17.86 5.18 6.61
CA ASP A 265 18.26 6.25 7.53
C ASP A 265 19.25 5.72 8.59
N SER A 266 20.16 4.80 8.22
CA SER A 266 21.07 4.01 9.07
C SER A 266 20.41 3.00 10.05
N LEU A 267 19.10 2.79 9.96
CA LEU A 267 18.34 1.90 10.83
C LEU A 267 17.42 0.97 10.02
N ASN A 268 17.22 -0.26 10.49
CA ASN A 268 16.55 -1.33 9.74
C ASN A 268 15.04 -1.13 9.64
N ALA A 269 14.49 -1.41 8.45
CA ALA A 269 13.06 -1.56 8.23
C ALA A 269 12.74 -3.03 7.92
N ASP A 270 11.88 -3.63 8.75
CA ASP A 270 11.63 -5.06 8.80
C ASP A 270 10.13 -5.42 8.67
N PHE A 271 9.87 -6.63 8.16
CA PHE A 271 8.55 -7.24 8.07
C PHE A 271 7.48 -6.35 7.42
N PRO A 272 7.68 -5.87 6.19
CA PRO A 272 6.71 -5.04 5.51
C PRO A 272 5.47 -5.86 5.17
N VAL A 273 4.31 -5.25 5.35
CA VAL A 273 3.01 -5.72 4.88
C VAL A 273 2.34 -4.64 4.06
N VAL A 274 1.48 -5.06 3.12
CA VAL A 274 0.73 -4.16 2.24
C VAL A 274 -0.75 -4.55 2.22
N ALA A 275 -1.63 -3.56 2.19
CA ALA A 275 -3.05 -3.72 1.91
C ALA A 275 -3.52 -2.62 0.94
N ALA A 276 -4.62 -2.89 0.25
CA ALA A 276 -5.21 -2.00 -0.74
C ALA A 276 -4.19 -1.55 -1.81
N ALA A 277 -3.19 -2.38 -2.12
CA ALA A 277 -2.11 -2.09 -3.06
C ALA A 277 -1.37 -0.74 -2.85
N GLY A 278 -1.41 -0.15 -1.64
CA GLY A 278 -0.84 1.18 -1.37
C GLY A 278 -0.77 1.61 0.08
N GLN A 279 -1.21 0.78 1.03
CA GLN A 279 -1.10 1.01 2.47
C GLN A 279 -0.03 0.08 3.04
N TYR A 280 1.13 0.62 3.38
CA TYR A 280 2.29 -0.14 3.83
C TYR A 280 2.47 0.02 5.34
N VAL A 281 2.72 -1.07 6.04
CA VAL A 281 3.16 -1.04 7.44
C VAL A 281 4.39 -1.90 7.60
N TYR A 282 5.38 -1.41 8.34
CA TYR A 282 6.61 -2.13 8.61
C TYR A 282 7.15 -1.76 9.99
N SER A 283 7.94 -2.64 10.59
CA SER A 283 8.70 -2.33 11.80
C SER A 283 9.95 -1.55 11.42
N LYS A 284 10.25 -0.46 12.11
CA LYS A 284 11.46 0.34 11.90
C LYS A 284 12.24 0.43 13.20
N ASN A 285 13.51 0.08 13.14
CA ASN A 285 14.44 0.35 14.21
C ASN A 285 14.60 1.87 14.36
N VAL A 286 14.44 2.41 15.57
CA VAL A 286 14.48 3.87 15.81
C VAL A 286 15.73 4.35 16.55
N ASN A 287 16.41 3.48 17.29
CA ASN A 287 17.58 3.86 18.09
C ASN A 287 18.57 2.72 18.42
N GLY A 288 18.48 1.58 17.73
CA GLY A 288 19.31 0.39 17.91
C GLY A 288 18.61 -0.73 18.69
N SER A 289 17.92 -0.40 19.79
CA SER A 289 17.21 -1.39 20.63
C SER A 289 15.70 -1.39 20.42
N ASP A 290 15.13 -0.26 20.00
CA ASP A 290 13.68 -0.07 19.96
C ASP A 290 13.20 -0.16 18.51
N TYR A 291 12.01 -0.75 18.35
CA TYR A 291 11.35 -0.91 17.08
C TYR A 291 9.95 -0.31 17.15
N ASP A 292 9.63 0.54 16.20
CA ASP A 292 8.31 1.13 16.05
C ASP A 292 7.61 0.66 14.78
N LEU A 293 6.28 0.66 14.77
CA LEU A 293 5.51 0.47 13.55
C LEU A 293 5.40 1.79 12.78
N ILE A 294 5.79 1.75 11.51
CA ILE A 294 5.65 2.86 10.59
C ILE A 294 4.59 2.51 9.55
N TRP A 295 3.59 3.38 9.41
CA TRP A 295 2.67 3.37 8.29
C TRP A 295 3.14 4.35 7.21
N ASN A 296 3.14 3.90 5.96
CA ASN A 296 3.34 4.72 4.79
C ASN A 296 2.18 4.47 3.81
N ALA A 297 1.66 5.53 3.20
CA ALA A 297 0.57 5.39 2.25
C ALA A 297 0.81 6.16 0.96
N GLU A 298 0.43 5.52 -0.13
CA GLU A 298 0.38 6.08 -1.47
C GLU A 298 -1.05 6.31 -1.92
N TYR A 299 -1.29 7.45 -2.56
CA TYR A 299 -2.62 7.80 -3.06
C TYR A 299 -2.53 8.30 -4.49
N ASP A 300 -3.56 7.96 -5.29
CA ASP A 300 -4.00 8.54 -6.57
C ASP A 300 -2.95 9.02 -7.61
N ASN A 301 -1.65 8.71 -7.49
CA ASN A 301 -0.60 9.09 -8.44
C ASN A 301 0.78 8.47 -8.12
N GLY A 302 0.88 7.55 -7.15
CA GLY A 302 2.15 6.91 -6.79
C GLY A 302 3.09 7.78 -5.95
N TRP A 303 2.62 8.92 -5.41
CA TRP A 303 3.39 9.71 -4.46
C TRP A 303 3.01 9.34 -3.02
N SER A 304 4.01 9.01 -2.20
CA SER A 304 3.85 8.81 -0.77
C SER A 304 3.45 10.14 -0.11
N ILE A 305 2.23 10.26 0.39
CA ILE A 305 1.76 11.52 1.00
C ILE A 305 1.70 11.46 2.53
N HIS A 306 1.77 10.27 3.14
CA HIS A 306 1.70 10.13 4.58
C HIS A 306 2.70 9.09 5.08
N THR A 307 3.56 9.49 6.02
CA THR A 307 4.33 8.59 6.87
C THR A 307 4.03 8.92 8.32
N GLN A 308 3.64 7.91 9.10
CA GLN A 308 3.30 8.06 10.52
C GLN A 308 3.93 6.92 11.33
N ASN A 309 4.42 7.24 12.53
CA ASN A 309 4.76 6.25 13.53
C ASN A 309 3.51 5.92 14.35
N LEU A 310 3.12 4.64 14.39
CA LEU A 310 1.89 4.16 15.00
C LEU A 310 2.08 3.74 16.46
N SER A 311 3.23 3.17 16.82
CA SER A 311 3.48 2.64 18.16
C SER A 311 4.13 3.67 19.08
N GLY A 312 4.98 4.55 18.55
CA GLY A 312 5.64 5.64 19.28
C GLY A 312 6.26 5.23 20.62
N ALA A 313 6.76 4.00 20.73
CA ALA A 313 7.09 3.39 22.00
C ALA A 313 8.45 3.91 22.50
N GLN A 314 8.46 4.54 23.68
CA GLN A 314 9.70 4.90 24.36
C GLN A 314 10.26 3.65 25.09
N GLY A 315 10.94 2.78 24.35
CA GLY A 315 11.64 1.60 24.87
C GLY A 315 11.06 0.23 24.50
N GLY A 316 10.02 0.16 23.67
CA GLY A 316 9.37 -1.10 23.26
C GLY A 316 9.89 -1.69 21.94
N ILE A 317 9.55 -2.94 21.67
CA ILE A 317 9.83 -3.64 20.41
C ILE A 317 8.50 -4.01 19.75
N SER A 318 8.08 -3.22 18.75
CA SER A 318 6.89 -3.47 17.93
C SER A 318 7.27 -4.28 16.67
N ARG A 319 6.82 -5.53 16.58
CA ARG A 319 7.19 -6.46 15.49
C ARG A 319 6.01 -7.23 14.90
N TYR A 320 6.25 -7.72 13.70
CA TYR A 320 5.37 -8.62 12.94
C TYR A 320 3.98 -8.02 12.66
N PRO A 321 3.93 -6.85 12.00
CA PRO A 321 2.64 -6.25 11.65
C PRO A 321 1.85 -7.16 10.70
N SER A 322 0.55 -7.20 10.89
CA SER A 322 -0.44 -7.71 9.94
C SER A 322 -1.51 -6.63 9.78
N ILE A 323 -2.02 -6.46 8.56
CA ILE A 323 -2.99 -5.40 8.27
C ILE A 323 -4.22 -5.92 7.54
N ALA A 324 -5.36 -5.28 7.79
CA ALA A 324 -6.60 -5.47 7.06
C ALA A 324 -7.17 -4.11 6.64
N PHE A 325 -7.64 -4.01 5.41
CA PHE A 325 -8.24 -2.79 4.87
C PHE A 325 -9.74 -2.99 4.66
N LYS A 326 -10.55 -2.02 5.12
CA LYS A 326 -11.97 -1.91 4.80
C LYS A 326 -12.24 -0.58 4.11
N GLN A 327 -12.65 -0.66 2.85
CA GLN A 327 -13.07 0.48 2.07
C GLN A 327 -14.35 1.07 2.67
N GLY A 328 -14.38 2.37 2.91
CA GLY A 328 -15.47 3.07 3.62
C GLY A 328 -15.60 4.53 3.21
N TRP A 329 -16.77 5.11 3.46
CA TRP A 329 -17.10 6.49 3.12
C TRP A 329 -17.44 7.30 4.39
N PRO A 330 -16.99 8.56 4.52
CA PRO A 330 -16.07 9.28 3.63
C PRO A 330 -14.60 8.88 3.82
N LYS A 331 -14.28 8.09 4.85
CA LYS A 331 -12.94 7.57 5.13
C LYS A 331 -12.99 6.05 5.18
N SER A 332 -11.91 5.43 4.74
CA SER A 332 -11.70 4.00 4.86
C SER A 332 -11.01 3.67 6.18
N LYS A 333 -10.97 2.38 6.52
CA LYS A 333 -10.33 1.89 7.74
C LYS A 333 -9.16 0.98 7.39
N LEU A 334 -8.05 1.17 8.09
CA LEU A 334 -6.92 0.25 8.11
C LEU A 334 -6.76 -0.26 9.54
N TYR A 335 -6.85 -1.57 9.72
CA TYR A 335 -6.66 -2.21 11.01
C TYR A 335 -5.26 -2.81 11.04
N VAL A 336 -4.45 -2.43 12.03
CA VAL A 336 -3.07 -2.87 12.18
C VAL A 336 -2.95 -3.72 13.43
N LEU A 337 -2.44 -4.94 13.31
CA LEU A 337 -2.21 -5.90 14.40
C LEU A 337 -0.71 -6.18 14.52
N TRP A 338 -0.15 -6.28 15.72
CA TRP A 338 1.25 -6.63 15.91
C TRP A 338 1.55 -7.21 17.30
N THR A 339 2.77 -7.69 17.50
CA THR A 339 3.30 -8.06 18.81
C THR A 339 4.16 -6.94 19.36
N GLU A 340 3.81 -6.49 20.57
CA GLU A 340 4.48 -5.42 21.31
C GLU A 340 5.21 -6.01 22.52
N GLU A 341 6.53 -5.88 22.58
CA GLU A 341 7.29 -6.15 23.80
C GLU A 341 7.59 -4.84 24.52
N MET A 342 7.20 -4.74 25.80
CA MET A 342 7.41 -3.52 26.59
C MET A 342 8.45 -3.75 27.70
N PRO A 343 9.34 -2.79 27.96
CA PRO A 343 10.13 -2.78 29.18
C PRO A 343 9.19 -2.48 30.36
N ALA A 344 9.34 -3.16 31.50
CA ALA A 344 8.49 -2.87 32.65
C ALA A 344 8.78 -1.46 33.17
N LYS A 345 7.73 -0.63 33.26
CA LYS A 345 7.81 0.77 33.66
C LYS A 345 8.55 0.93 35.00
N GLY A 346 9.70 1.59 34.98
CA GLY A 346 10.50 1.87 36.18
C GLY A 346 11.29 0.68 36.76
N SER A 347 11.44 -0.43 36.04
CA SER A 347 12.26 -1.57 36.48
C SER A 347 13.05 -2.21 35.33
N LYS A 348 14.03 -3.06 35.66
CA LYS A 348 14.78 -3.90 34.69
C LYS A 348 14.02 -5.17 34.26
N ALA A 349 12.78 -5.38 34.72
CA ALA A 349 11.99 -6.55 34.32
C ALA A 349 11.34 -6.32 32.94
N ILE A 350 11.10 -7.37 32.18
CA ILE A 350 10.38 -7.32 30.90
C ILE A 350 8.90 -7.51 31.21
N ALA A 351 8.02 -6.61 30.76
CA ALA A 351 6.58 -6.83 30.87
C ALA A 351 6.16 -7.93 29.87
N ALA A 352 5.12 -8.71 30.18
CA ALA A 352 4.62 -9.72 29.25
C ALA A 352 4.30 -9.06 27.89
N PRO A 353 4.77 -9.62 26.76
CA PRO A 353 4.43 -9.05 25.45
C PRO A 353 2.92 -9.02 25.23
N LEU A 354 2.47 -8.15 24.35
CA LEU A 354 1.05 -7.92 24.06
C LEU A 354 0.77 -8.14 22.59
N VAL A 355 -0.44 -8.63 22.28
CA VAL A 355 -1.01 -8.52 20.94
C VAL A 355 -1.83 -7.23 20.90
N LYS A 356 -1.37 -6.25 20.12
CA LYS A 356 -2.02 -4.94 19.99
C LYS A 356 -2.74 -4.82 18.65
N ALA A 357 -3.84 -4.07 18.65
CA ALA A 357 -4.55 -3.70 17.44
C ALA A 357 -4.82 -2.20 17.42
N TYR A 358 -4.64 -1.55 16.27
CA TYR A 358 -4.89 -0.13 16.09
C TYR A 358 -5.73 0.12 14.83
N PRO A 359 -6.94 0.70 14.98
CA PRO A 359 -7.77 1.13 13.85
C PRO A 359 -7.34 2.53 13.39
N MET A 360 -7.09 2.68 12.10
CA MET A 360 -6.74 3.95 11.47
C MET A 360 -7.82 4.39 10.49
N SER A 361 -8.13 5.68 10.49
CA SER A 361 -8.92 6.29 9.42
C SER A 361 -7.98 6.74 8.31
N VAL A 362 -8.10 6.12 7.13
CA VAL A 362 -7.29 6.40 5.94
C VAL A 362 -8.16 6.93 4.80
N ASP A 363 -7.56 7.56 3.80
CA ASP A 363 -8.32 7.99 2.62
C ASP A 363 -8.80 6.78 1.80
N PRO A 364 -9.96 6.89 1.12
CA PRO A 364 -10.41 5.90 0.15
C PRO A 364 -9.34 5.53 -0.88
N VAL A 365 -9.27 4.25 -1.25
CA VAL A 365 -8.35 3.77 -2.28
C VAL A 365 -9.15 3.36 -3.52
N PRO A 366 -8.78 3.82 -4.72
CA PRO A 366 -9.51 3.46 -5.92
C PRO A 366 -9.20 2.01 -6.32
N CYS A 367 -10.21 1.29 -6.78
CA CYS A 367 -10.06 -0.03 -7.38
C CYS A 367 -9.68 0.05 -8.87
N PHE A 368 -9.90 1.20 -9.52
CA PHE A 368 -9.35 1.48 -10.83
C PHE A 368 -8.77 2.88 -10.82
N TYR A 369 -7.54 3.02 -11.33
CA TYR A 369 -6.91 4.32 -11.48
C TYR A 369 -6.25 4.40 -12.85
N VAL A 370 -6.63 5.41 -13.63
CA VAL A 370 -6.12 5.58 -15.00
C VAL A 370 -5.59 7.00 -15.17
N ASP A 371 -4.29 7.11 -15.42
CA ASP A 371 -3.69 8.31 -16.01
C ASP A 371 -3.90 8.24 -17.52
N LEU A 372 -4.81 9.07 -18.02
CA LEU A 372 -5.36 8.96 -19.37
C LEU A 372 -4.50 9.66 -20.41
N GLY A 373 -3.53 10.47 -19.97
CA GLY A 373 -2.66 11.20 -20.88
C GLY A 373 -1.38 10.47 -21.22
N THR A 374 -1.34 9.15 -21.32
CA THR A 374 -0.21 8.47 -21.94
C THR A 374 -0.49 8.25 -23.44
N GLU A 375 0.56 8.10 -24.25
CA GLU A 375 0.39 7.78 -25.67
C GLU A 375 -0.23 6.39 -25.86
N GLU A 376 0.03 5.48 -24.93
CA GLU A 376 -0.56 4.16 -24.88
C GLU A 376 -2.06 4.25 -24.53
N ALA A 377 -2.91 3.52 -25.26
CA ALA A 377 -4.31 3.43 -24.87
C ALA A 377 -4.42 2.54 -23.62
N GLY A 378 -5.08 3.01 -22.57
CA GLY A 378 -5.38 2.16 -21.43
C GLY A 378 -6.38 1.06 -21.81
N ASN A 379 -6.42 -0.02 -21.02
CA ASN A 379 -7.35 -1.14 -21.23
C ASN A 379 -8.83 -0.74 -21.24
N PHE A 380 -9.13 0.45 -20.69
CA PHE A 380 -10.47 0.99 -20.60
C PHE A 380 -10.80 1.95 -21.74
N THR A 381 -9.85 2.44 -22.53
CA THR A 381 -10.11 3.49 -23.53
C THR A 381 -10.77 2.93 -24.79
N ILE A 382 -12.00 3.36 -25.08
CA ILE A 382 -12.74 3.01 -26.31
C ILE A 382 -12.42 4.01 -27.43
N GLN A 383 -12.30 5.29 -27.10
CA GLN A 383 -12.12 6.36 -28.08
C GLN A 383 -11.24 7.48 -27.54
N LYS A 384 -10.11 7.74 -28.22
CA LYS A 384 -9.23 8.90 -28.05
C LYS A 384 -8.73 9.45 -29.37
N LYS A 385 -8.39 10.75 -29.45
CA LYS A 385 -7.77 11.34 -30.65
C LYS A 385 -6.26 11.49 -30.49
N GLY A 386 -5.80 11.78 -29.29
CA GLY A 386 -4.41 12.00 -28.97
C GLY A 386 -4.24 12.43 -27.52
N THR A 387 -3.00 12.77 -27.18
CA THR A 387 -2.58 13.05 -25.82
C THR A 387 -1.81 14.36 -25.78
N PHE A 388 -2.05 15.19 -24.77
CA PHE A 388 -1.23 16.35 -24.43
C PHE A 388 -0.36 16.05 -23.21
N TYR A 389 0.85 16.61 -23.21
CA TYR A 389 1.80 16.50 -22.12
C TYR A 389 2.22 17.89 -21.64
N TYR A 390 1.79 18.25 -20.43
CA TYR A 390 2.08 19.54 -19.80
C TYR A 390 3.04 19.43 -18.61
N GLY A 391 3.40 18.20 -18.20
CA GLY A 391 4.29 17.99 -17.06
C GLY A 391 4.44 16.52 -16.67
N LEU A 392 5.36 16.27 -15.74
CA LEU A 392 5.73 14.93 -15.23
C LEU A 392 4.75 14.34 -14.21
N HIS A 393 3.62 15.01 -13.95
CA HIS A 393 2.70 14.68 -12.86
C HIS A 393 1.33 14.28 -13.38
N PRO A 394 0.64 13.34 -12.73
CA PRO A 394 -0.77 13.07 -13.02
C PRO A 394 -1.60 14.34 -12.87
N GLY A 395 -2.58 14.52 -13.75
CA GLY A 395 -3.26 15.81 -13.92
C GLY A 395 -2.73 16.62 -15.11
N PHE A 396 -1.46 16.44 -15.50
CA PHE A 396 -0.79 17.23 -16.56
C PHE A 396 -0.54 16.43 -17.83
N THR A 397 -0.77 15.13 -17.78
CA THR A 397 -1.00 14.26 -18.92
C THR A 397 -2.49 14.23 -19.21
N VAL A 398 -2.90 14.58 -20.44
CA VAL A 398 -4.32 14.80 -20.79
C VAL A 398 -4.69 14.07 -22.08
N ASP A 399 -5.67 13.17 -22.01
CA ASP A 399 -6.36 12.65 -23.19
C ASP A 399 -7.29 13.74 -23.77
N TYR A 400 -7.35 13.82 -25.09
CA TYR A 400 -8.24 14.75 -25.78
C TYR A 400 -8.94 14.15 -26.99
N HIS A 401 -10.14 14.68 -27.26
CA HIS A 401 -10.88 14.38 -28.48
C HIS A 401 -11.68 15.61 -28.98
N PRO A 402 -11.77 15.86 -30.31
CA PRO A 402 -12.51 17.01 -30.85
C PRO A 402 -14.00 17.05 -30.50
N SER A 403 -14.58 15.91 -30.14
CA SER A 403 -16.01 15.75 -29.81
C SER A 403 -16.21 15.08 -28.44
N MET A 404 -15.80 13.83 -28.28
CA MET A 404 -16.00 13.07 -27.04
C MET A 404 -14.91 12.03 -26.78
N LEU A 405 -14.63 11.79 -25.51
CA LEU A 405 -13.81 10.68 -25.01
C LEU A 405 -14.72 9.59 -24.46
N LYS A 406 -14.30 8.32 -24.60
CA LYS A 406 -15.06 7.15 -24.11
C LYS A 406 -14.16 6.14 -23.43
N TYR A 407 -14.61 5.67 -22.27
CA TYR A 407 -13.95 4.64 -21.46
C TYR A 407 -14.94 3.57 -21.04
N ASN A 408 -14.51 2.32 -20.98
CA ASN A 408 -15.30 1.16 -20.55
C ASN A 408 -14.61 0.48 -19.37
N PHE A 409 -15.29 0.38 -18.24
CA PHE A 409 -14.83 -0.39 -17.09
C PHE A 409 -15.65 -1.67 -17.00
N GLN A 410 -15.00 -2.81 -16.82
CA GLN A 410 -15.63 -4.14 -16.79
C GLN A 410 -15.34 -4.85 -15.46
N ASN A 411 -16.03 -5.97 -15.22
CA ASN A 411 -15.87 -6.81 -14.03
C ASN A 411 -16.20 -6.06 -12.73
N LEU A 412 -17.19 -5.17 -12.78
CA LEU A 412 -17.73 -4.52 -11.60
C LEU A 412 -18.63 -5.49 -10.83
N ASP A 413 -18.52 -5.46 -9.50
CA ASP A 413 -19.36 -6.26 -8.62
C ASP A 413 -20.73 -5.61 -8.50
N LYS A 414 -21.75 -6.33 -8.96
CA LYS A 414 -23.15 -5.91 -8.98
C LYS A 414 -23.73 -5.71 -7.58
N ASN A 415 -23.07 -6.24 -6.56
CA ASN A 415 -23.44 -6.10 -5.16
C ASN A 415 -22.76 -4.93 -4.48
N LYS A 416 -21.86 -4.21 -5.15
CA LYS A 416 -21.17 -3.03 -4.61
C LYS A 416 -21.76 -1.73 -5.17
N ARG A 417 -21.33 -0.61 -4.60
CA ARG A 417 -21.57 0.75 -5.10
C ARG A 417 -20.27 1.35 -5.58
N TYR A 418 -20.35 2.27 -6.53
CA TYR A 418 -19.17 2.88 -7.12
C TYR A 418 -19.24 4.40 -7.06
N ARG A 419 -18.09 5.01 -6.80
CA ARG A 419 -17.90 6.45 -6.92
C ARG A 419 -16.84 6.70 -7.97
N ILE A 420 -17.13 7.58 -8.92
CA ILE A 420 -16.18 8.02 -9.93
C ILE A 420 -15.59 9.35 -9.53
N LYS A 421 -14.27 9.48 -9.68
CA LYS A 421 -13.52 10.72 -9.57
C LYS A 421 -12.89 11.01 -10.92
N VAL A 422 -13.14 12.19 -11.46
CA VAL A 422 -12.59 12.61 -12.75
C VAL A 422 -11.84 13.92 -12.58
N THR A 423 -10.65 13.99 -13.17
CA THR A 423 -9.79 15.18 -13.15
C THR A 423 -9.55 15.70 -14.56
N TYR A 424 -9.66 17.02 -14.72
CA TYR A 424 -9.51 17.74 -15.98
C TYR A 424 -8.43 18.82 -15.88
N TYR A 425 -7.71 19.04 -16.97
CA TYR A 425 -6.72 20.10 -17.12
C TYR A 425 -6.53 20.49 -18.59
N HIS A 426 -6.18 21.75 -18.87
CA HIS A 426 -5.72 22.19 -20.20
C HIS A 426 -4.95 23.53 -20.13
N GLU A 427 -4.15 23.84 -21.16
CA GLU A 427 -3.45 25.13 -21.30
C GLU A 427 -4.03 26.08 -22.36
N PHE A 428 -5.12 25.71 -23.06
CA PHE A 428 -5.77 26.58 -24.06
C PHE A 428 -6.21 27.94 -23.51
N ASP A 429 -6.28 28.95 -24.38
CA ASP A 429 -6.61 30.33 -24.00
C ASP A 429 -8.06 30.56 -23.53
N LYS A 430 -8.97 29.63 -23.84
CA LYS A 430 -10.40 29.73 -23.51
C LYS A 430 -10.84 28.56 -22.65
N ALA A 431 -11.81 28.82 -21.78
CA ALA A 431 -12.45 27.80 -20.97
C ALA A 431 -13.08 26.69 -21.85
N ILE A 432 -12.97 25.45 -21.37
CA ILE A 432 -13.65 24.29 -21.92
C ILE A 432 -14.90 24.01 -21.08
N LYS A 433 -16.03 23.79 -21.77
CA LYS A 433 -17.24 23.22 -21.15
C LYS A 433 -17.49 21.85 -21.72
N GLN A 434 -17.70 20.87 -20.85
CA GLN A 434 -17.95 19.49 -21.23
C GLN A 434 -18.97 18.83 -20.30
N THR A 435 -19.46 17.66 -20.70
CA THR A 435 -20.37 16.83 -19.91
C THR A 435 -19.70 15.50 -19.61
N LEU A 436 -19.67 15.09 -18.34
CA LEU A 436 -19.41 13.72 -17.91
C LEU A 436 -20.73 12.94 -17.91
N SER A 437 -20.74 11.74 -18.49
CA SER A 437 -21.88 10.83 -18.47
C SER A 437 -21.45 9.40 -18.17
N VAL A 438 -22.29 8.67 -17.43
CA VAL A 438 -22.11 7.23 -17.16
C VAL A 438 -23.34 6.50 -17.69
N ASP A 439 -23.14 5.57 -18.64
CA ASP A 439 -24.17 4.82 -19.38
C ASP A 439 -25.34 5.68 -19.88
N LYS A 440 -25.06 6.94 -20.25
CA LYS A 440 -26.07 7.92 -20.68
C LYS A 440 -27.15 8.23 -19.65
N THR A 441 -27.04 7.69 -18.44
CA THR A 441 -28.03 7.78 -17.37
C THR A 441 -27.68 8.95 -16.47
N PHE A 442 -26.43 8.99 -16.00
CA PHE A 442 -25.89 10.12 -15.26
C PHE A 442 -25.33 11.18 -16.20
N ASN A 443 -25.49 12.47 -15.88
CA ASN A 443 -24.90 13.58 -16.63
C ASN A 443 -24.51 14.73 -15.68
N ALA A 444 -23.24 15.12 -15.69
CA ALA A 444 -22.72 16.30 -14.97
C ALA A 444 -22.03 17.23 -15.96
N LYS A 445 -22.22 18.55 -15.81
CA LYS A 445 -21.55 19.57 -16.63
C LYS A 445 -20.39 20.17 -15.86
N SER A 446 -19.26 20.32 -16.52
CA SER A 446 -18.03 20.83 -15.94
C SER A 446 -17.54 22.04 -16.75
N ASN A 447 -17.08 23.08 -16.05
CA ASN A 447 -16.44 24.25 -16.63
C ASN A 447 -14.97 24.27 -16.17
N ILE A 448 -14.05 24.22 -17.13
CA ILE A 448 -12.61 24.12 -16.87
C ILE A 448 -11.99 25.39 -17.39
N GLU A 449 -11.43 26.19 -16.49
CA GLU A 449 -10.72 27.41 -16.86
C GLU A 449 -9.28 27.09 -17.29
N PRO A 450 -8.66 27.90 -18.17
CA PRO A 450 -7.27 27.74 -18.57
C PRO A 450 -6.32 27.53 -17.39
N LYS A 451 -5.46 26.51 -17.48
CA LYS A 451 -4.42 26.18 -16.50
C LYS A 451 -4.94 25.90 -15.08
N THR A 452 -6.21 25.52 -14.97
CA THR A 452 -6.80 25.07 -13.70
C THR A 452 -7.03 23.57 -13.73
N VAL A 453 -6.78 22.92 -12.60
CA VAL A 453 -7.17 21.52 -12.42
C VAL A 453 -8.56 21.50 -11.79
N VAL A 454 -9.48 20.78 -12.42
CA VAL A 454 -10.84 20.60 -11.91
C VAL A 454 -11.04 19.14 -11.61
N THR A 455 -11.45 18.82 -10.39
CA THR A 455 -11.81 17.46 -9.98
C THR A 455 -13.27 17.42 -9.58
N GLU A 456 -13.99 16.44 -10.10
CA GLU A 456 -15.37 16.18 -9.72
C GLU A 456 -15.54 14.73 -9.28
N GLU A 457 -16.44 14.51 -8.33
CA GLU A 457 -16.71 13.20 -7.77
C GLU A 457 -18.21 12.95 -7.68
N HIS A 458 -18.61 11.76 -8.13
CA HIS A 458 -20.02 11.39 -8.23
C HIS A 458 -20.23 9.93 -7.85
N TRP A 459 -21.31 9.66 -7.13
CA TRP A 459 -21.84 8.30 -7.04
C TRP A 459 -22.38 7.87 -8.41
N ILE A 460 -22.02 6.65 -8.82
CA ILE A 460 -22.58 6.03 -10.01
C ILE A 460 -23.93 5.41 -9.63
N PRO A 461 -25.01 5.71 -10.38
CA PRO A 461 -26.31 5.08 -10.14
C PRO A 461 -26.24 3.55 -10.20
N ASN A 462 -26.96 2.87 -9.30
CA ASN A 462 -26.97 1.41 -9.26
C ASN A 462 -27.52 0.77 -10.56
N SER A 463 -28.35 1.51 -11.30
CA SER A 463 -28.86 1.10 -12.62
C SER A 463 -27.76 0.90 -13.65
N CYS A 464 -26.64 1.65 -13.58
CA CYS A 464 -25.48 1.53 -14.44
C CYS A 464 -24.69 0.24 -14.16
N ILE A 465 -24.64 -0.22 -12.91
CA ILE A 465 -23.76 -1.35 -12.50
C ILE A 465 -24.38 -2.73 -12.81
N LYS A 466 -25.65 -2.80 -13.25
CA LYS A 466 -26.43 -4.06 -13.32
C LYS A 466 -25.82 -5.14 -14.22
N ASP A 467 -25.18 -4.75 -15.32
CA ASP A 467 -24.56 -5.69 -16.23
C ASP A 467 -23.09 -6.00 -15.87
N GLY A 468 -22.52 -5.29 -14.89
CA GLY A 468 -21.14 -5.47 -14.41
C GLY A 468 -20.11 -4.68 -15.20
N GLN A 469 -20.55 -3.70 -15.99
CA GLN A 469 -19.69 -2.81 -16.77
C GLN A 469 -20.30 -1.40 -16.80
N ILE A 470 -19.49 -0.38 -17.11
CA ILE A 470 -19.98 0.98 -17.34
C ILE A 470 -19.20 1.64 -18.48
N GLU A 471 -19.92 2.38 -19.33
CA GLU A 471 -19.35 3.32 -20.29
C GLU A 471 -19.33 4.73 -19.68
N VAL A 472 -18.13 5.28 -19.49
CA VAL A 472 -17.91 6.68 -19.11
C VAL A 472 -17.64 7.50 -20.38
N THR A 473 -18.45 8.54 -20.58
CA THR A 473 -18.34 9.45 -21.73
C THR A 473 -18.06 10.87 -21.25
N ILE A 474 -17.07 11.54 -21.86
CA ILE A 474 -16.84 12.98 -21.67
C ILE A 474 -17.03 13.67 -23.00
N ALA A 475 -18.08 14.48 -23.12
CA ALA A 475 -18.47 15.12 -24.37
C ALA A 475 -18.30 16.64 -24.31
N LYS A 476 -17.65 17.21 -25.33
CA LYS A 476 -17.44 18.64 -25.48
C LYS A 476 -18.76 19.38 -25.70
N ILE A 477 -18.93 20.51 -25.02
CA ILE A 477 -20.01 21.49 -25.26
C ILE A 477 -19.43 22.76 -25.89
N ILE A 478 -18.42 23.36 -25.27
CA ILE A 478 -17.73 24.59 -25.71
C ILE A 478 -16.22 24.37 -25.61
N GLY A 479 -15.47 24.90 -26.57
CA GLY A 479 -14.02 24.80 -26.65
C GLY A 479 -13.56 23.99 -27.86
N GLU A 480 -12.26 23.76 -27.95
CA GLU A 480 -11.66 23.01 -29.07
C GLU A 480 -11.82 21.49 -28.88
N TYR A 481 -11.63 21.00 -27.66
CA TYR A 481 -11.61 19.57 -27.33
C TYR A 481 -12.44 19.25 -26.08
N ALA A 482 -12.88 18.00 -25.97
CA ALA A 482 -13.12 17.35 -24.69
C ALA A 482 -11.76 16.91 -24.12
N VAL A 483 -11.54 17.11 -22.82
CA VAL A 483 -10.26 16.80 -22.16
C VAL A 483 -10.51 15.94 -20.93
N CYS A 484 -9.61 15.00 -20.66
CA CYS A 484 -9.62 14.20 -19.45
C CYS A 484 -8.20 13.85 -19.05
N SER A 485 -7.84 14.08 -17.80
CA SER A 485 -6.50 13.74 -17.30
C SER A 485 -6.50 12.43 -16.52
N VAL A 486 -7.37 12.31 -15.52
CA VAL A 486 -7.41 11.13 -14.64
C VAL A 486 -8.86 10.68 -14.47
N ILE A 487 -9.08 9.37 -14.52
CA ILE A 487 -10.31 8.74 -14.02
C ILE A 487 -9.94 7.72 -12.97
N ALA A 488 -10.62 7.79 -11.82
CA ALA A 488 -10.53 6.80 -10.77
C ALA A 488 -11.93 6.30 -10.38
N LEU A 489 -12.05 4.99 -10.13
CA LEU A 489 -13.24 4.37 -9.57
C LEU A 489 -12.93 3.81 -8.20
N TYR A 490 -13.82 4.08 -7.26
CA TYR A 490 -13.79 3.55 -5.89
C TYR A 490 -14.97 2.62 -5.71
N GLU A 491 -14.73 1.45 -5.14
CA GLU A 491 -15.74 0.42 -4.88
C GLU A 491 -16.11 0.41 -3.40
N TYR A 492 -17.38 0.44 -3.05
CA TYR A 492 -17.83 0.46 -1.66
C TYR A 492 -18.92 -0.59 -1.39
N ASP A 493 -19.04 -1.02 -0.14
CA ASP A 493 -20.22 -1.74 0.34
C ASP A 493 -21.49 -0.89 0.15
N ARG A 494 -22.66 -1.52 -0.04
CA ARG A 494 -23.89 -0.80 -0.42
C ARG A 494 -24.35 0.23 0.62
N ASP A 495 -24.08 -0.05 1.89
CA ASP A 495 -24.48 0.70 3.07
C ASP A 495 -23.36 1.60 3.62
N CYS A 496 -22.25 1.76 2.89
CA CYS A 496 -21.08 2.52 3.32
C CYS A 496 -21.32 4.00 3.68
N ASP A 497 -22.43 4.58 3.24
CA ASP A 497 -22.82 5.97 3.49
C ASP A 497 -24.07 6.08 4.39
N GLY A 498 -24.51 4.96 4.97
CA GLY A 498 -25.73 4.86 5.78
C GLY A 498 -27.03 5.07 4.99
N LYS A 499 -26.95 5.15 3.65
CA LYS A 499 -28.10 5.34 2.76
C LYS A 499 -28.39 4.02 2.04
N THR A 500 -29.67 3.65 2.00
CA THR A 500 -30.15 2.41 1.36
C THR A 500 -30.83 2.65 0.01
N SER A 501 -30.96 3.91 -0.43
CA SER A 501 -31.67 4.28 -1.65
C SER A 501 -30.85 4.06 -2.92
N GLU A 502 -31.50 3.54 -3.97
CA GLU A 502 -30.90 3.25 -5.29
C GLU A 502 -30.46 4.50 -6.07
N ASP A 503 -30.99 5.67 -5.73
CA ASP A 503 -30.67 6.94 -6.37
C ASP A 503 -30.07 7.89 -5.32
N ILE A 504 -28.75 8.08 -5.35
CA ILE A 504 -28.15 9.22 -4.65
C ILE A 504 -27.39 10.05 -5.68
N ALA A 505 -28.08 11.11 -6.11
CA ALA A 505 -27.55 12.19 -6.94
C ALA A 505 -26.68 13.15 -6.10
N GLU A 506 -25.85 12.62 -5.20
CA GLU A 506 -24.92 13.47 -4.45
C GLU A 506 -23.68 13.67 -5.30
N SER A 507 -23.65 14.83 -5.96
CA SER A 507 -22.59 15.30 -6.81
C SER A 507 -21.81 16.36 -6.05
N THR A 508 -20.54 16.11 -5.76
CA THR A 508 -19.64 17.10 -5.17
C THR A 508 -18.57 17.45 -6.19
N SER A 509 -18.60 18.67 -6.72
CA SER A 509 -17.52 19.21 -7.53
C SER A 509 -16.64 20.08 -6.65
N LYS A 510 -15.32 19.87 -6.70
CA LYS A 510 -14.35 20.68 -5.96
C LYS A 510 -13.28 21.16 -6.93
N THR A 511 -13.22 22.47 -7.15
CA THR A 511 -12.04 23.07 -7.77
C THR A 511 -10.91 22.99 -6.74
N VAL A 512 -9.98 22.07 -6.95
CA VAL A 512 -8.79 21.91 -6.12
C VAL A 512 -7.64 22.54 -6.87
N ASN A 513 -7.01 23.57 -6.29
CA ASN A 513 -5.63 23.86 -6.66
C ASN A 513 -4.79 22.67 -6.19
N VAL A 514 -4.41 21.80 -7.13
CA VAL A 514 -3.78 20.49 -6.86
C VAL A 514 -2.45 20.60 -6.12
N TYR A 515 -1.86 21.80 -6.09
CA TYR A 515 -0.54 21.98 -5.52
C TYR A 515 -0.51 22.85 -4.27
N SER A 516 0.32 22.44 -3.31
CA SER A 516 0.74 23.21 -2.14
C SER A 516 2.17 23.71 -2.33
N TYR A 517 2.61 24.65 -1.49
CA TYR A 517 4.01 25.01 -1.43
C TYR A 517 4.75 24.09 -0.47
N GLU A 518 5.81 23.43 -0.94
CA GLU A 518 6.63 22.52 -0.13
C GLU A 518 8.09 22.50 -0.60
N LEU A 519 9.05 22.37 0.34
CA LEU A 519 10.45 22.07 0.04
C LEU A 519 10.84 20.76 0.74
N MET A 520 11.30 19.78 -0.03
CA MET A 520 11.57 18.41 0.43
C MET A 520 13.02 18.23 0.88
N GLN A 521 13.30 17.18 1.67
CA GLN A 521 14.65 16.77 2.05
C GLN A 521 15.47 16.35 0.81
N ASN A 522 16.75 16.75 0.72
CA ASN A 522 17.60 16.42 -0.42
C ASN A 522 18.06 14.96 -0.36
N TYR A 523 18.22 14.32 -1.51
CA TYR A 523 18.56 12.90 -1.64
C TYR A 523 19.69 12.58 -2.62
N PRO A 524 20.72 11.82 -2.22
CA PRO A 524 21.02 11.40 -0.86
C PRO A 524 21.47 12.51 0.07
N ASN A 525 21.25 12.25 1.35
CA ASN A 525 21.83 12.97 2.47
C ASN A 525 22.33 11.90 3.48
N PRO A 526 23.63 11.84 3.84
CA PRO A 526 24.72 12.65 3.33
C PRO A 526 24.93 12.49 1.81
N ASN A 527 25.13 13.61 1.13
CA ASN A 527 25.46 13.70 -0.29
C ASN A 527 26.91 13.23 -0.51
N THR A 528 27.06 12.06 -1.15
CA THR A 528 28.36 11.43 -1.47
C THR A 528 28.88 11.77 -2.88
N GLY A 529 28.30 12.78 -3.54
CA GLY A 529 28.79 13.29 -4.83
C GLY A 529 27.70 13.91 -5.70
N LYS A 530 26.48 13.39 -5.65
CA LYS A 530 25.30 13.94 -6.32
C LYS A 530 24.10 13.80 -5.39
N THR A 531 23.29 14.86 -5.28
CA THR A 531 22.03 14.86 -4.54
C THR A 531 20.94 15.54 -5.37
N ALA A 532 19.68 15.28 -5.06
CA ALA A 532 18.49 15.78 -5.72
C ALA A 532 17.66 16.56 -4.70
N ILE A 533 17.25 17.78 -5.05
CA ILE A 533 16.41 18.64 -4.21
C ILE A 533 15.05 18.75 -4.88
N LYS A 534 14.01 18.33 -4.17
CA LYS A 534 12.63 18.36 -4.67
C LYS A 534 11.81 19.44 -3.98
N TYR A 535 10.86 20.06 -4.68
CA TYR A 535 9.95 21.06 -4.13
C TYR A 535 8.64 21.14 -4.93
N GLN A 536 7.60 21.74 -4.35
CA GLN A 536 6.28 21.91 -4.93
C GLN A 536 5.86 23.38 -4.88
N LEU A 537 5.15 23.83 -5.91
CA LEU A 537 4.62 25.19 -6.02
C LEU A 537 3.10 25.16 -6.15
N ALA A 538 2.40 25.92 -5.31
CA ALA A 538 0.95 26.04 -5.36
C ALA A 538 0.44 26.98 -6.47
N GLN A 539 1.23 27.99 -6.80
CA GLN A 539 0.88 29.06 -7.74
C GLN A 539 2.07 29.38 -8.65
N PRO A 540 1.83 29.94 -9.86
CA PRO A 540 2.91 30.38 -10.71
C PRO A 540 3.70 31.52 -10.06
N GLY A 541 5.02 31.53 -10.24
CA GLY A 541 5.85 32.65 -9.81
C GLY A 541 7.35 32.39 -9.87
N LYS A 542 8.11 33.43 -9.52
CA LYS A 542 9.57 33.39 -9.51
C LYS A 542 10.09 32.48 -8.41
N VAL A 543 10.77 31.42 -8.81
CA VAL A 543 11.42 30.48 -7.89
C VAL A 543 12.89 30.77 -7.79
N ASN A 544 13.39 30.86 -6.56
CA ASN A 544 14.81 30.89 -6.25
C ASN A 544 15.17 29.73 -5.32
N LEU A 545 15.92 28.75 -5.85
CA LEU A 545 16.50 27.67 -5.07
C LEU A 545 18.01 27.87 -4.98
N LYS A 546 18.52 28.09 -3.76
CA LYS A 546 19.95 28.37 -3.50
C LYS A 546 20.49 27.50 -2.40
N ILE A 547 21.77 27.17 -2.48
CA ILE A 547 22.56 26.46 -1.47
C ILE A 547 23.45 27.46 -0.74
N TYR A 548 23.57 27.29 0.56
CA TYR A 548 24.31 28.13 1.50
C TYR A 548 25.27 27.28 2.34
N ASN A 549 26.40 27.86 2.74
CA ASN A 549 27.27 27.29 3.77
C ASN A 549 26.78 27.67 5.18
N THR A 550 27.48 27.21 6.21
CA THR A 550 27.17 27.53 7.63
C THR A 550 27.30 29.00 7.98
N LEU A 551 28.00 29.79 7.16
CA LEU A 551 28.12 31.25 7.29
C LEU A 551 27.01 32.01 6.55
N GLY A 552 26.05 31.31 5.94
CA GLY A 552 24.96 31.92 5.18
C GLY A 552 25.36 32.48 3.81
N GLN A 553 26.55 32.14 3.31
CA GLN A 553 27.02 32.57 1.99
C GLN A 553 26.47 31.64 0.89
N VAL A 554 26.02 32.21 -0.22
CA VAL A 554 25.52 31.42 -1.37
C VAL A 554 26.67 30.65 -2.01
N VAL A 555 26.58 29.33 -1.96
CA VAL A 555 27.51 28.39 -2.58
C VAL A 555 27.10 28.10 -4.02
N LYS A 556 25.81 27.86 -4.25
CA LYS A 556 25.28 27.55 -5.59
C LYS A 556 23.86 28.10 -5.74
N THR A 557 23.56 28.69 -6.90
CA THR A 557 22.16 28.90 -7.32
C THR A 557 21.76 27.74 -8.23
N LEU A 558 20.71 27.02 -7.84
CA LEU A 558 20.21 25.87 -8.59
C LEU A 558 19.05 26.26 -9.51
N VAL A 559 18.18 27.15 -9.05
CA VAL A 559 17.03 27.66 -9.82
C VAL A 559 16.89 29.15 -9.57
N SER A 560 16.64 29.92 -10.63
CA SER A 560 16.26 31.33 -10.56
C SER A 560 15.44 31.70 -11.80
N GLN A 561 14.20 31.24 -11.85
CA GLN A 561 13.32 31.42 -13.02
C GLN A 561 11.84 31.41 -12.62
N GLU A 562 10.97 31.88 -13.52
CA GLU A 562 9.52 31.72 -13.38
C GLU A 562 9.15 30.25 -13.58
N GLN A 563 8.30 29.72 -12.71
CA GLN A 563 7.79 28.35 -12.76
C GLN A 563 6.28 28.33 -12.54
N GLN A 564 5.59 27.36 -13.15
CA GLN A 564 4.15 27.14 -12.98
C GLN A 564 3.88 26.35 -11.69
N PRO A 565 2.62 26.21 -11.24
CA PRO A 565 2.30 25.26 -10.18
C PRO A 565 2.77 23.85 -10.56
N GLY A 566 3.37 23.11 -9.63
CA GLY A 566 3.90 21.77 -9.93
C GLY A 566 4.95 21.27 -8.95
N TYR A 567 5.36 20.00 -9.08
CA TYR A 567 6.56 19.50 -8.41
C TYR A 567 7.79 19.59 -9.31
N TYR A 568 8.92 19.84 -8.68
CA TYR A 568 10.21 20.08 -9.30
C TYR A 568 11.28 19.22 -8.63
N ASN A 569 12.25 18.78 -9.42
CA ASN A 569 13.39 17.98 -8.97
C ASN A 569 14.68 18.52 -9.59
N VAL A 570 15.65 18.92 -8.76
CA VAL A 570 16.87 19.60 -9.20
C VAL A 570 18.10 18.91 -8.64
N ALA A 571 19.00 18.45 -9.52
CA ALA A 571 20.23 17.80 -9.11
C ALA A 571 21.33 18.80 -8.75
N TRP A 572 22.10 18.49 -7.70
CA TRP A 572 23.31 19.18 -7.31
C TRP A 572 24.49 18.23 -7.14
N GLY A 573 25.54 18.42 -7.93
CA GLY A 573 26.78 17.64 -7.89
C GLY A 573 27.82 18.11 -6.87
N GLY A 574 27.40 18.84 -5.83
CA GLY A 574 28.30 19.37 -4.80
C GLY A 574 29.33 20.39 -5.32
N ARG A 575 29.06 21.09 -6.43
CA ARG A 575 29.94 22.13 -6.97
C ARG A 575 29.37 23.50 -6.64
N ASP A 576 30.23 24.47 -6.37
CA ASP A 576 29.81 25.86 -6.19
C ASP A 576 29.51 26.56 -7.54
N ASN A 577 29.20 27.85 -7.50
CA ASN A 577 28.95 28.65 -8.70
C ASN A 577 30.18 28.77 -9.63
N THR A 578 31.40 28.59 -9.11
CA THR A 578 32.65 28.62 -9.90
C THR A 578 32.99 27.26 -10.52
N GLY A 579 32.21 26.22 -10.21
CA GLY A 579 32.45 24.86 -10.68
C GLY A 579 33.42 24.06 -9.80
N LYS A 580 33.89 24.64 -8.69
CA LYS A 580 34.79 24.00 -7.74
C LYS A 580 34.03 23.09 -6.80
N THR A 581 34.64 21.96 -6.49
CA THR A 581 34.20 20.98 -5.49
C THR A 581 34.11 21.63 -4.11
N THR A 582 32.92 21.61 -3.51
CA THR A 582 32.70 22.05 -2.12
C THR A 582 33.40 21.15 -1.09
N ALA A 583 33.67 21.67 0.11
CA ALA A 583 34.25 20.88 1.19
C ALA A 583 33.24 19.89 1.79
N ASN A 584 33.74 18.92 2.57
CA ASN A 584 32.90 18.08 3.43
C ASN A 584 32.32 18.95 4.55
N GLY A 585 31.06 18.70 4.93
CA GLY A 585 30.41 19.45 6.00
C GLY A 585 28.93 19.68 5.80
N VAL A 586 28.37 20.55 6.64
CA VAL A 586 26.95 20.88 6.64
C VAL A 586 26.68 22.07 5.71
N TYR A 587 25.63 21.95 4.91
CA TYR A 587 25.12 22.98 4.02
C TYR A 587 23.61 23.15 4.23
N PHE A 588 23.07 24.27 3.78
CA PHE A 588 21.64 24.53 3.79
C PHE A 588 21.17 24.85 2.39
N TYR A 589 19.92 24.55 2.07
CA TYR A 589 19.31 25.01 0.83
C TYR A 589 17.96 25.64 1.14
N ARG A 590 17.65 26.70 0.40
CA ARG A 590 16.46 27.54 0.61
C ARG A 590 15.71 27.71 -0.69
N LEU A 591 14.41 27.47 -0.63
CA LEU A 591 13.45 27.77 -1.69
C LEU A 591 12.70 29.05 -1.32
N GLU A 592 12.61 29.95 -2.28
CA GLU A 592 11.76 31.15 -2.22
C GLU A 592 10.85 31.16 -3.45
N ALA A 593 9.54 31.22 -3.24
CA ALA A 593 8.53 31.29 -4.29
C ALA A 593 7.35 32.15 -3.81
N GLY A 594 7.29 33.41 -4.27
CA GLY A 594 6.35 34.40 -3.72
C GLY A 594 6.58 34.60 -2.21
N ASP A 595 5.51 34.41 -1.42
CA ASP A 595 5.55 34.49 0.05
C ASP A 595 6.10 33.22 0.71
N PHE A 596 6.17 32.10 -0.02
CA PHE A 596 6.68 30.84 0.52
C PHE A 596 8.20 30.87 0.64
N LYS A 597 8.71 30.58 1.84
CA LYS A 597 10.13 30.41 2.12
C LYS A 597 10.33 29.18 2.99
N ALA A 598 11.14 28.24 2.53
CA ALA A 598 11.50 27.05 3.29
C ALA A 598 13.00 26.79 3.19
N THR A 599 13.60 26.31 4.27
CA THR A 599 15.03 25.97 4.35
C THR A 599 15.20 24.58 4.93
N LYS A 600 16.09 23.78 4.35
CA LYS A 600 16.46 22.45 4.87
C LYS A 600 17.98 22.28 4.89
N LYS A 601 18.43 21.34 5.73
CA LYS A 601 19.84 21.05 6.00
C LYS A 601 20.30 19.84 5.19
N MET A 602 21.52 19.84 4.68
CA MET A 602 22.17 18.70 4.06
C MET A 602 23.60 18.52 4.55
N VAL A 603 24.09 17.27 4.58
CA VAL A 603 25.46 16.90 4.88
C VAL A 603 26.14 16.48 3.58
N VAL A 604 27.37 16.95 3.35
CA VAL A 604 28.18 16.58 2.18
C VAL A 604 29.40 15.80 2.66
N ILE A 605 29.65 14.64 2.05
CA ILE A 605 30.80 13.77 2.30
C ILE A 605 31.44 13.45 0.94
N ARG A 606 32.77 13.47 0.89
CA ARG A 606 33.58 13.17 -0.29
C ARG A 606 34.82 12.42 0.11
#